data_AF-A0A926TRJ1-F1
#
_entry.id   AF-A0A926TRJ1-F1
#
_cell.length_a   1.000
_cell.length_b   1.000
_cell.length_c   1.000
_cell.angle_alpha   90.00
_cell.angle_beta   90.00
_cell.angle_gamma   90.00
#
_symmetry.space_group_name_H-M   'P 1'
#
loop_
_entity.id
_entity.type
_entity.pdbx_description
1 polymer ?
#
loop_
_entity_poly.entity_id
_entity_poly.type
_entity_poly.pdbx_seq_one_letter_code
_entity_poly.pdbx_strand_id
1 'polypeptide(L)' 'MQETPVTHRPTERQITRKNLFSSLIIGLVLGTIAGTPIGWFTHRIYAQQRTAQVLLCRQQSFGLPEADLQARCGAPY' A
#
# COMPACT_ATOMS: atom_id res chain seq x y z
N MET A 1 31.30 24.85 -54.25
CA MET A 1 29.97 24.74 -53.65
C MET A 1 30.15 24.28 -52.22
N GLN A 2 29.62 25.03 -51.25
CA GLN A 2 29.85 24.79 -49.82
C GLN A 2 28.51 24.39 -49.20
N GLU A 3 28.43 23.15 -48.74
CA GLU A 3 27.22 22.56 -48.17
C GLU A 3 27.04 23.10 -46.75
N THR A 4 25.90 23.74 -46.49
CA THR A 4 25.59 24.28 -45.17
C THR A 4 25.07 23.17 -44.25
N PRO A 5 25.51 23.11 -42.97
CA PRO A 5 25.00 22.12 -42.04
C PRO A 5 23.56 22.46 -41.64
N VAL A 6 22.63 21.57 -41.96
CA VAL A 6 21.23 21.64 -41.52
C VAL A 6 21.19 21.36 -40.02
N THR A 7 21.23 22.42 -39.22
CA THR A 7 21.04 22.36 -37.78
C THR A 7 19.60 21.98 -37.48
N HIS A 8 19.34 20.70 -37.17
CA HIS A 8 18.08 20.28 -36.58
C HIS A 8 17.93 20.93 -35.19
N ARG A 9 17.19 22.05 -35.11
CA ARG A 9 16.68 22.51 -33.81
C ARG A 9 15.73 21.42 -33.31
N PRO A 10 15.92 20.88 -32.10
CA PRO A 10 14.87 20.09 -31.49
C PRO A 10 13.68 21.02 -31.35
N THR A 11 12.58 20.69 -32.03
CA THR A 11 11.32 21.39 -31.87
C THR A 11 10.99 21.34 -30.38
N GLU A 12 11.12 22.48 -29.71
CA GLU A 12 10.77 22.65 -28.31
C GLU A 12 9.30 22.25 -28.20
N ARG A 13 9.06 21.00 -27.77
CA ARG A 13 7.71 20.53 -27.48
C ARG A 13 7.24 21.39 -26.33
N GLN A 14 6.46 22.43 -26.63
CA GLN A 14 5.78 23.22 -25.62
C GLN A 14 5.16 22.25 -24.63
N ILE A 15 5.73 22.18 -23.43
CA ILE A 15 5.24 21.34 -22.34
C ILE A 15 3.89 21.94 -21.96
N THR A 16 2.86 21.49 -22.67
CA THR A 16 1.49 21.91 -22.46
C THR A 16 1.15 21.44 -21.05
N ARG A 17 0.78 22.33 -20.11
CA ARG A 17 0.50 21.99 -18.69
C ARG A 17 -0.33 20.71 -18.50
N LYS A 18 -1.22 20.41 -19.47
CA LYS A 18 -2.00 19.17 -19.53
C LYS A 18 -1.16 17.90 -19.48
N ASN A 19 0.01 17.86 -20.12
CA ASN A 19 0.90 16.70 -20.10
C ASN A 19 1.55 16.48 -18.73
N LEU A 20 1.79 17.56 -17.98
CA LEU A 20 2.38 17.49 -16.65
C LEU A 20 1.37 16.93 -15.63
N PHE A 21 0.12 17.42 -15.67
CA PHE A 21 -0.97 16.88 -14.87
C PHE A 21 -1.29 15.42 -15.24
N SER A 22 -1.33 15.10 -16.54
CA SER A 22 -1.57 13.74 -17.01
C SER A 22 -0.50 12.76 -16.50
N SER A 23 0.78 13.15 -16.60
CA SER A 23 1.89 12.31 -16.12
C SER A 23 1.87 12.14 -14.58
N LEU A 24 1.47 13.18 -13.85
CA LEU A 24 1.33 13.11 -12.38
C LEU A 24 0.18 12.18 -11.99
N ILE A 25 -0.97 12.27 -12.64
CA ILE A 25 -2.14 11.42 -12.38
C ILE A 25 -1.80 9.96 -12.69
N ILE A 26 -1.13 9.68 -13.81
CA ILE A 26 -0.70 8.32 -14.16
C ILE A 26 0.28 7.77 -13.11
N GLY A 27 1.24 8.57 -12.66
CA GLY A 27 2.16 8.19 -11.59
C GLY A 27 1.44 7.91 -10.27
N LEU A 28 0.45 8.73 -9.90
CA LEU A 28 -0.37 8.54 -8.70
C LEU A 28 -1.22 7.26 -8.78
N VAL A 29 -1.85 6.99 -9.92
CA VAL A 29 -2.67 5.79 -10.14
C VAL A 29 -1.80 4.54 -10.05
N LEU A 30 -0.64 4.52 -10.69
CA LEU A 30 0.28 3.38 -10.60
C LEU A 30 0.82 3.20 -9.18
N GLY A 31 1.19 4.30 -8.51
CA GLY A 31 1.68 4.27 -7.13
C GLY A 31 0.63 3.79 -6.13
N THR A 32 -0.64 4.18 -6.30
CA THR A 32 -1.75 3.69 -5.47
C THR A 32 -2.07 2.24 -5.76
N ILE A 33 -2.15 1.81 -7.02
CA ILE A 33 -2.39 0.39 -7.36
C ILE A 33 -1.29 -0.51 -6.78
N ALA A 34 -0.03 -0.07 -6.76
CA ALA A 34 1.06 -0.83 -6.16
C ALA A 34 1.06 -0.76 -4.61
N GLY A 35 0.78 0.41 -4.03
CA GLY A 35 0.87 0.63 -2.57
C GLY A 35 -0.36 0.18 -1.76
N THR A 36 -1.56 0.25 -2.34
CA THR A 36 -2.82 -0.12 -1.69
C THR A 36 -2.90 -1.61 -1.29
N PRO A 37 -2.53 -2.59 -2.15
CA PRO A 37 -2.56 -4.00 -1.76
C PRO A 37 -1.59 -4.30 -0.61
N ILE A 38 -0.47 -3.57 -0.50
CA ILE A 38 0.49 -3.71 0.61
C ILE A 38 -0.16 -3.29 1.93
N GLY A 39 -0.78 -2.10 1.97
CA GLY A 39 -1.47 -1.61 3.17
C GLY A 39 -2.62 -2.52 3.61
N TRP A 40 -3.42 -3.02 2.66
CA TRP A 40 -4.49 -3.98 2.94
C TRP A 40 -3.97 -5.30 3.50
N PHE A 41 -2.90 -5.84 2.91
CA PHE A 41 -2.30 -7.09 3.35
C PHE A 41 -1.72 -6.99 4.76
N THR A 42 -1.04 -5.89 5.08
CA THR A 42 -0.54 -5.62 6.44
C THR A 42 -1.68 -5.59 7.45
N HIS A 43 -2.80 -4.93 7.14
CA HIS A 43 -3.96 -4.89 8.03
C HIS A 43 -4.57 -6.28 8.25
N ARG A 44 -4.70 -7.08 7.18
CA ARG A 44 -5.19 -8.46 7.26
C ARG A 44 -4.31 -9.33 8.14
N ILE A 45 -2.98 -9.28 7.96
CA ILE A 45 -2.04 -10.06 8.77
C ILE A 45 -2.07 -9.61 10.23
N TYR A 46 -2.09 -8.32 10.50
CA TYR A 46 -2.14 -7.81 11.88
C TYR A 46 -3.41 -8.30 12.61
N ALA A 47 -4.57 -8.20 11.96
CA ALA A 47 -5.82 -8.69 12.51
C ALA A 47 -5.79 -10.21 12.74
N GLN A 48 -5.23 -10.98 11.80
CA GLN A 48 -5.05 -12.43 11.94
C GLN A 48 -4.09 -12.82 13.06
N GLN A 49 -2.99 -12.09 13.24
CA GLN A 49 -2.03 -12.35 14.32
C GLN A 49 -2.66 -12.10 15.70
N ARG A 50 -3.40 -11.00 15.84
CA ARG A 50 -4.11 -10.69 17.10
C ARG A 50 -5.12 -11.77 17.45
N THR A 51 -5.96 -12.17 16.50
CA THR A 51 -6.92 -13.26 16.72
C THR A 51 -6.23 -14.59 17.04
N ALA A 52 -5.15 -14.94 16.33
CA ALA A 52 -4.37 -16.15 16.61
C ALA A 52 -3.77 -16.14 18.02
N GLN A 53 -3.24 -15.01 18.50
CA GLN A 53 -2.69 -14.89 19.85
C GLN A 53 -3.76 -15.09 20.93
N VAL A 54 -4.95 -14.50 20.77
CA VAL A 54 -6.08 -14.68 21.71
C VAL A 54 -6.53 -16.15 21.73
N LEU A 55 -6.62 -16.78 20.56
CA LEU A 55 -7.01 -18.19 20.44
C LEU A 55 -5.98 -19.13 21.09
N LEU A 56 -4.68 -18.91 20.84
CA LEU A 56 -3.60 -19.70 21.45
C LEU A 56 -3.59 -19.57 22.98
N CYS A 57 -3.76 -18.34 23.50
CA CYS A 57 -3.84 -18.09 24.93
C CYS A 57 -5.04 -18.79 25.57
N ARG A 58 -6.20 -18.76 24.89
CA ARG A 58 -7.41 -19.46 25.33
C ARG A 58 -7.25 -20.97 25.31
N GLN A 59 -6.50 -21.49 24.34
CA GLN A 59 -6.15 -22.90 24.23
C GLN A 59 -5.18 -23.36 25.33
N GLN A 60 -4.23 -22.52 25.74
CA GLN A 60 -3.35 -22.82 26.88
C GLN A 60 -4.05 -22.71 28.23
N SER A 61 -5.09 -21.88 28.29
CA SER A 61 -5.85 -21.57 29.52
C SER A 61 -7.20 -22.31 29.57
N PHE A 62 -7.28 -23.50 28.98
CA PHE A 62 -8.49 -24.32 29.01
C PHE A 62 -8.90 -24.64 30.45
N GLY A 63 -10.19 -24.46 30.76
CA GLY A 63 -10.77 -24.75 32.08
C GLY A 63 -11.01 -23.53 32.98
N LEU A 64 -10.58 -22.34 32.56
CA LEU A 64 -10.92 -21.09 33.24
C LEU A 64 -12.30 -20.56 32.79
N PRO A 65 -13.05 -19.88 33.67
CA PRO A 65 -14.29 -19.23 33.30
C PRO A 65 -14.06 -18.12 32.28
N GLU A 66 -15.06 -17.86 31.44
CA GLU A 66 -14.92 -17.01 30.24
C GLU A 66 -14.52 -15.57 30.56
N ALA A 67 -14.95 -15.06 31.72
CA ALA A 67 -14.58 -13.73 32.23
C ALA A 67 -13.08 -13.62 32.54
N ASP A 68 -12.46 -14.66 33.12
CA ASP A 68 -11.03 -14.69 33.43
C ASP A 68 -10.19 -14.88 32.16
N LEU A 69 -10.70 -15.68 31.22
CA LEU A 69 -10.11 -15.86 29.90
C LEU A 69 -10.07 -14.56 29.12
N GLN A 70 -11.15 -13.78 29.15
CA GLN A 70 -11.21 -12.48 28.48
C GLN A 70 -10.33 -11.43 29.17
N ALA A 71 -10.19 -11.48 30.51
CA ALA A 71 -9.26 -10.62 31.24
C ALA A 71 -7.79 -10.94 30.97
N ARG A 72 -7.43 -12.21 30.78
CA ARG A 72 -6.05 -12.64 30.48
C ARG A 72 -5.66 -12.56 29.02
N CYS A 73 -6.48 -13.14 28.15
CA CYS A 73 -6.17 -13.29 26.74
C CYS A 73 -6.72 -12.12 25.90
N GLY A 74 -7.60 -11.29 26.46
CA GLY A 74 -8.23 -10.18 25.76
C GLY A 74 -9.36 -10.62 24.82
N ALA A 75 -10.02 -9.63 24.21
CA ALA A 75 -11.00 -9.88 23.16
C ALA A 75 -10.30 -10.01 21.79
N PRO A 76 -10.80 -10.87 20.89
CA PRO A 76 -10.26 -11.01 19.54
C PRO A 76 -10.54 -9.79 18.62
N TYR A 77 -11.26 -8.78 19.10
CA TYR A 77 -11.68 -7.60 18.35
C TYR A 77 -11.80 -6.38 19.27
#